data_AF-A0A0G0PE88-F1
#
_entry.id   AF-A0A0G0PE88-F1
#
_cell.length_a   1.000
_cell.length_b   1.000
_cell.length_c   1.000
_cell.angle_alpha   90.00
_cell.angle_beta   90.00
_cell.angle_gamma   90.00
#
_symmetry.space_group_name_H-M   'P 1'
#
loop_
_entity.id
_entity.type
_entity.pdbx_description
1 polymer ?
#
loop_
_entity_poly.entity_id
_entity_poly.type
_entity_poly.pdbx_seq_one_letter_code
_entity_poly.pdbx_strand_id
1 'polypeptide(L)'
;MRNLSSLLERFAKILNKGSAVKENIAETVFNLAKVNLDPENIYLKNGVLEISASAPAKNEIRLKEEIIKTKLREVYKINISRVLYK
;
A
#
# COMPACT_ATOMS: atom_id res chain seq x y z
N MET A 1 15.13 -10.48 33.89
CA MET A 1 14.03 -9.57 33.51
C MET A 1 13.80 -9.68 32.02
N ARG A 2 12.68 -10.26 31.57
CA ARG A 2 12.39 -10.45 30.14
C ARG A 2 11.96 -9.12 29.51
N ASN A 3 12.97 -8.29 29.23
CA ASN A 3 13.23 -7.65 27.95
C ASN A 3 12.06 -6.85 27.32
N LEU A 4 11.63 -5.78 27.98
CA LEU A 4 10.76 -4.74 27.38
C LEU A 4 11.30 -4.28 26.02
N SER A 5 12.63 -4.21 25.88
CA SER A 5 13.33 -3.87 24.64
C SER A 5 13.00 -4.84 23.49
N SER A 6 12.92 -6.15 23.74
CA SER A 6 12.60 -7.11 22.66
C SER A 6 11.13 -7.05 22.23
N LEU A 7 10.22 -6.68 23.14
CA LEU A 7 8.83 -6.39 22.78
C LEU A 7 8.74 -5.11 21.93
N LEU A 8 9.42 -4.04 22.35
CA LEU A 8 9.45 -2.77 21.61
C LEU A 8 10.07 -2.93 20.22
N GLU A 9 11.15 -3.71 20.08
CA GLU A 9 11.73 -4.04 18.77
C GLU A 9 10.75 -4.79 17.87
N ARG A 10 9.96 -5.73 18.43
CA ARG A 10 8.93 -6.45 17.67
C ARG A 10 7.82 -5.50 17.22
N PHE A 11 7.37 -4.58 18.07
CA PHE A 11 6.38 -3.57 17.71
C PHE A 11 6.92 -2.61 16.64
N ALA A 12 8.15 -2.12 16.79
CA ALA A 12 8.80 -1.25 15.82
C ALA A 12 8.92 -1.94 14.45
N LYS A 13 9.33 -3.22 14.40
CA LYS A 13 9.39 -3.99 13.15
C LYS A 13 8.03 -4.16 12.49
N ILE A 14 6.97 -4.36 13.27
CA ILE A 14 5.61 -4.51 12.75
C ILE A 14 5.08 -3.17 12.22
N LEU A 15 5.28 -2.09 12.96
CA LEU A 15 4.87 -0.73 12.58
C LEU A 15 5.59 -0.27 11.30
N ASN A 16 6.91 -0.44 11.23
CA ASN A 16 7.72 -0.05 10.07
C ASN A 16 7.42 -0.86 8.81
N LYS A 17 6.95 -2.12 8.97
CA LYS A 17 6.51 -2.92 7.82
C LYS A 17 5.25 -2.34 7.17
N GLY A 18 4.35 -1.76 7.97
CA GLY A 18 3.13 -1.14 7.47
C GLY A 18 3.39 0.13 6.67
N SER A 19 4.31 0.98 7.12
CA SER A 19 4.70 2.20 6.40
C SER A 19 5.41 1.89 5.09
N ALA A 20 6.40 1.00 5.10
CA ALA A 20 7.13 0.60 3.90
C ALA A 20 6.19 0.00 2.82
N VAL A 21 5.17 -0.77 3.22
CA VAL A 21 4.19 -1.31 2.27
C VAL A 21 3.36 -0.20 1.62
N LYS A 22 2.93 0.81 2.39
CA LYS A 22 2.16 1.94 1.85
C LYS A 22 3.01 2.80 0.90
N GLU A 23 4.27 3.03 1.25
CA GLU A 23 5.23 3.75 0.40
C GLU A 23 5.45 3.03 -0.93
N ASN A 24 5.68 1.71 -0.91
CA ASN A 24 5.84 0.91 -2.12
C ASN A 24 4.58 0.95 -3.03
N ILE A 25 3.40 0.98 -2.42
CA ILE A 25 2.13 1.10 -3.16
C ILE A 25 2.01 2.50 -3.77
N ALA A 26 2.28 3.56 -3.01
CA ALA A 26 2.26 4.93 -3.49
C ALA A 26 3.24 5.13 -4.66
N GLU A 27 4.47 4.62 -4.54
CA GLU A 27 5.49 4.67 -5.58
C GLU A 27 5.05 3.91 -6.84
N THR A 28 4.49 2.71 -6.69
CA THR A 28 4.01 1.92 -7.84
C THR A 28 2.87 2.63 -8.56
N VAL A 29 1.94 3.22 -7.82
CA VAL A 29 0.83 4.00 -8.39
C VAL A 29 1.35 5.25 -9.08
N PHE A 30 2.31 5.96 -8.50
CA PHE A 30 2.92 7.11 -9.15
C PHE A 30 3.64 6.72 -10.45
N ASN A 31 4.43 5.65 -10.43
CA ASN A 31 5.20 5.23 -11.59
C ASN A 31 4.31 4.84 -12.78
N LEU A 32 3.20 4.15 -12.52
CA LEU A 32 2.29 3.63 -13.54
C LEU A 32 1.16 4.60 -13.91
N ALA A 33 0.50 5.20 -12.92
CA ALA A 33 -0.67 6.04 -13.12
C ALA A 33 -0.36 7.54 -13.08
N LYS A 34 0.87 7.96 -12.70
CA LYS A 34 1.25 9.38 -12.50
C LYS A 34 0.36 10.11 -11.50
N VAL A 35 -0.20 9.36 -10.55
CA VAL A 35 -1.00 9.87 -9.45
C VAL A 35 -0.15 9.88 -8.19
N ASN A 36 -0.01 11.04 -7.57
CA ASN A 36 0.59 11.15 -6.24
C ASN A 36 -0.45 10.75 -5.20
N LEU A 37 -0.21 9.64 -4.51
CA LEU A 37 -0.98 9.21 -3.35
C LEU A 37 -0.16 9.47 -2.09
N ASP A 38 -0.80 10.10 -1.10
CA ASP A 38 -0.26 10.16 0.24
C ASP A 38 -0.35 8.76 0.87
N PRO A 39 0.73 8.20 1.45
CA PRO A 39 0.70 6.93 2.19
C PRO A 39 -0.38 6.87 3.29
N GLU A 40 -0.77 8.00 3.86
CA GLU A 40 -1.85 8.08 4.85
C GLU A 40 -3.21 7.70 4.24
N ASN A 41 -3.42 7.99 2.96
CA ASN A 41 -4.65 7.71 2.22
C ASN A 41 -4.72 6.27 1.66
N ILE A 42 -3.70 5.45 1.94
CA ILE A 42 -3.60 4.06 1.49
C ILE A 42 -3.83 3.13 2.68
N TYR A 43 -4.79 2.22 2.55
CA TYR A 43 -5.07 1.21 3.57
C TYR A 43 -5.06 -0.18 2.94
N LEU A 44 -4.22 -1.07 3.46
CA LEU A 44 -4.18 -2.47 3.05
C LEU A 44 -4.62 -3.34 4.22
N LYS A 45 -5.77 -3.99 4.10
CA LYS A 45 -6.29 -4.91 5.13
C LYS A 45 -6.82 -6.17 4.48
N ASN A 46 -6.31 -7.34 4.90
CA ASN A 46 -6.74 -8.65 4.41
C ASN A 46 -6.74 -8.77 2.87
N GLY A 47 -5.72 -8.20 2.21
CA GLY A 47 -5.62 -8.20 0.75
C GLY A 47 -6.61 -7.26 0.03
N VAL A 48 -7.34 -6.42 0.77
CA VAL A 48 -8.15 -5.33 0.22
C VAL A 48 -7.35 -4.06 0.29
N LEU A 49 -7.13 -3.42 -0.87
CA LEU A 49 -6.48 -2.12 -0.95
C LEU A 49 -7.55 -1.03 -1.02
N GLU A 50 -7.63 -0.17 -0.02
CA GLU A 50 -8.49 1.01 -0.02
C GLU A 50 -7.64 2.24 -0.34
N ILE A 51 -8.07 3.03 -1.33
CA ILE A 51 -7.41 4.25 -1.76
C ILE A 51 -8.40 5.40 -1.65
N SER A 52 -8.02 6.43 -0.89
CA SER A 52 -8.76 7.69 -0.83
C SER A 52 -8.07 8.70 -1.74
N ALA A 53 -8.78 9.20 -2.76
CA ALA A 53 -8.22 10.13 -3.75
C ALA A 53 -9.33 10.92 -4.46
N SER A 54 -8.94 11.93 -5.25
CA SER A 54 -9.87 12.67 -6.11
C SER A 54 -10.49 11.76 -7.19
N ALA A 55 -11.67 12.10 -7.69
CA ALA A 55 -12.34 11.32 -8.74
C ALA A 55 -11.48 11.12 -10.02
N PRO A 56 -10.73 12.13 -10.51
CA PRO A 56 -9.81 11.94 -11.63
C PRO A 56 -8.70 10.94 -11.32
N ALA A 57 -8.12 11.02 -10.13
CA ALA A 57 -7.06 10.11 -9.69
C ALA A 57 -7.56 8.66 -9.58
N LYS A 58 -8.76 8.45 -9.02
CA LYS A 58 -9.41 7.13 -8.95
C LYS A 58 -9.59 6.52 -10.34
N ASN A 59 -10.03 7.31 -11.31
CA ASN A 59 -10.21 6.84 -12.68
C ASN A 59 -8.89 6.39 -13.32
N GLU A 60 -7.82 7.18 -13.17
CA GLU A 60 -6.49 6.81 -13.67
C GLU A 60 -5.95 5.52 -13.04
N ILE A 61 -6.11 5.37 -11.73
CA ILE A 61 -5.69 4.15 -11.02
C ILE A 61 -6.53 2.96 -11.49
N ARG A 62 -7.84 3.13 -11.66
CA ARG A 62 -8.76 2.08 -12.11
C ARG A 62 -8.45 1.59 -13.52
N LEU A 63 -8.08 2.49 -14.42
CA LEU A 63 -7.66 2.14 -15.79
C LEU A 63 -6.40 1.25 -15.81
N LYS A 64 -5.53 1.38 -14.80
CA LYS A 64 -4.24 0.70 -14.71
C LYS A 64 -4.20 -0.34 -13.58
N GLU A 65 -5.36 -0.71 -13.04
CA GLU A 65 -5.48 -1.50 -11.81
C GLU A 65 -4.79 -2.86 -11.92
N GLU A 66 -4.98 -3.58 -13.02
CA GLU A 66 -4.40 -4.91 -13.21
C GLU A 66 -2.86 -4.86 -13.33
N ILE A 67 -2.32 -3.82 -13.98
CA ILE A 67 -0.87 -3.63 -14.09
C ILE A 67 -0.28 -3.30 -12.70
N ILE A 68 -0.96 -2.46 -11.93
CA ILE A 68 -0.57 -2.13 -10.55
C ILE A 68 -0.59 -3.38 -9.66
N LYS A 69 -1.66 -4.19 -9.70
CA LYS A 69 -1.75 -5.45 -8.95
C LYS A 69 -0.63 -6.41 -9.33
N THR A 70 -0.35 -6.55 -10.62
CA THR A 70 0.71 -7.44 -11.12
C THR A 70 2.08 -7.00 -10.61
N LYS A 71 2.41 -5.70 -10.75
CA LYS A 71 3.68 -5.14 -10.28
C LYS A 71 3.87 -5.32 -8.77
N LEU A 72 2.82 -5.05 -7.98
CA LEU A 72 2.85 -5.20 -6.52
C LEU A 72 3.03 -6.66 -6.10
N ARG A 73 2.44 -7.61 -6.83
CA ARG A 73 2.63 -9.04 -6.59
C ARG A 73 4.04 -9.50 -6.96
N GLU A 74 4.55 -9.11 -8.13
CA GLU A 74 5.82 -9.61 -8.64
C GLU A 74 7.02 -9.06 -7.86
N VAL A 75 7.06 -7.74 -7.67
CA VAL A 75 8.19 -7.02 -7.10
C VAL A 75 8.14 -7.04 -5.58
N TYR A 76 6.99 -6.68 -5.01
CA TYR A 76 6.88 -6.45 -3.57
C TYR A 76 6.22 -7.63 -2.82
N LYS A 77 5.80 -8.68 -3.54
CA LYS A 77 5.08 -9.85 -2.98
C LYS A 77 3.81 -9.46 -2.23
N ILE A 78 3.19 -8.35 -2.61
CA ILE A 78 1.93 -7.86 -2.04
C ILE A 78 0.77 -8.41 -2.86
N ASN A 79 -0.03 -9.28 -2.27
CA ASN A 79 -1.24 -9.81 -2.92
C ASN A 79 -2.46 -8.93 -2.62
N ILE A 80 -2.99 -8.31 -3.67
CA ILE A 80 -4.23 -7.52 -3.63
C ILE A 80 -5.32 -8.31 -4.33
N SER A 81 -6.39 -8.60 -3.61
CA SER A 81 -7.60 -9.28 -4.08
C SER A 81 -8.57 -8.31 -4.75
N ARG A 82 -8.76 -7.13 -4.16
CA ARG A 82 -9.68 -6.10 -4.64
C ARG A 82 -9.19 -4.70 -4.26
N VAL A 83 -9.52 -3.72 -5.08
CA VAL A 83 -9.29 -2.30 -4.81
C VAL A 83 -10.62 -1.61 -4.53
N LEU A 84 -10.69 -0.86 -3.43
CA LEU A 84 -11.83 -0.03 -3.06
C LEU A 84 -11.42 1.43 -3.13
N TYR A 85 -12.29 2.25 -3.72
CA TYR A 85 -12.09 3.69 -3.83
C TYR A 85 -13.07 4.38 -2.90
N LYS A 86 -12.57 5.16 -1.94
CA LYS A 86 -13.37 6.03 -1.06
C LYS A 86 -13.27 7.46 -1.53
#